data_AF-A0A3N0YH10-F1
#
_entry.id   AF-A0A3N0YH10-F1
#
_cell.length_a   1.000
_cell.length_b   1.000
_cell.length_c   1.000
_cell.angle_alpha   90.00
_cell.angle_beta   90.00
_cell.angle_gamma   90.00
#
_symmetry.space_group_name_H-M   'P 1'
#
loop_
_entity.id
_entity.type
_entity.pdbx_description
1 polymer ?
#
loop_
_entity_poly.entity_id
_entity_poly.type
_entity_poly.pdbx_seq_one_letter_code
_entity_poly.pdbx_strand_id
1 'polypeptide(L)'
;MKPARGSGRASTRGPKGAAERKMHKPQKSKPTAEGPHLEPSKKNSVKTSTMAKKSKNQANWKPLTKSSLLALENMLSLSILSVLALKNKEKEESQMHLNHLKDQFLAKCAQLSVPPRKHGDIMRVSHQFKAESKKSEHGKKTLESLEENMGSIVGTLEEMEVKTDRLEEKCRMMRSKLDDEEEKAQEFLQLSEQTVLRLPAVPSRPANEPTLQEHLMKIVPNPPAVVRALQMAPALGDVRAFLELAHKQVDSVQAAHSDTALD
;
A
#
# COMPACT_ATOMS: atom_id res chain seq x y z
N MET A 1 2.49 -25.92 8.49
CA MET A 1 2.04 -25.68 7.09
C MET A 1 2.39 -24.24 6.73
N LYS A 2 3.09 -24.00 5.61
CA LYS A 2 3.46 -22.65 5.14
C LYS A 2 2.72 -22.38 3.82
N PRO A 3 2.15 -21.19 3.56
CA PRO A 3 1.74 -20.82 2.22
C PRO A 3 2.91 -20.31 1.39
N ALA A 4 2.83 -20.59 0.10
CA ALA A 4 3.86 -20.36 -0.91
C ALA A 4 3.98 -18.89 -1.32
N ARG A 5 5.24 -18.48 -1.47
CA ARG A 5 5.72 -17.21 -2.03
C ARG A 5 5.52 -17.24 -3.55
N GLY A 6 5.01 -16.14 -4.11
CA GLY A 6 4.49 -16.07 -5.48
C GLY A 6 5.51 -16.14 -6.61
N SER A 7 4.99 -16.10 -7.84
CA SER A 7 5.65 -15.59 -9.05
C SER A 7 4.70 -15.80 -10.23
N GLY A 8 4.16 -14.70 -10.77
CA GLY A 8 3.25 -14.72 -11.91
C GLY A 8 3.42 -13.45 -12.73
N ARG A 9 4.63 -13.20 -13.27
CA ARG A 9 4.82 -12.28 -14.39
C ARG A 9 5.61 -12.98 -15.48
N ALA A 10 4.97 -13.12 -16.64
CA ALA A 10 5.59 -13.64 -17.84
C ALA A 10 6.68 -12.67 -18.33
N SER A 11 7.84 -13.24 -18.63
CA SER A 11 9.02 -12.58 -19.18
C SER A 11 8.95 -12.52 -20.71
N THR A 12 9.29 -11.35 -21.25
CA THR A 12 9.97 -11.12 -22.55
C THR A 12 9.36 -11.66 -23.85
N ARG A 13 8.93 -10.75 -24.74
CA ARG A 13 9.12 -10.89 -26.20
C ARG A 13 9.21 -9.51 -26.86
N GLY A 14 10.42 -9.05 -27.12
CA GLY A 14 10.71 -7.99 -28.10
C GLY A 14 10.95 -8.62 -29.48
N PRO A 15 10.52 -8.02 -30.60
CA PRO A 15 10.77 -8.59 -31.91
C PRO A 15 12.11 -8.11 -32.49
N LYS A 16 12.94 -9.10 -32.86
CA LYS A 16 14.12 -8.96 -33.72
C LYS A 16 13.71 -9.06 -35.20
N GLY A 17 14.16 -8.09 -35.99
CA GLY A 17 14.86 -8.31 -37.26
C GLY A 17 14.07 -8.55 -38.55
N ALA A 18 14.27 -7.66 -39.53
CA ALA A 18 14.40 -8.05 -40.94
C ALA A 18 15.39 -7.09 -41.61
N ALA A 19 16.58 -7.62 -41.94
CA ALA A 19 17.53 -7.00 -42.84
C ALA A 19 17.49 -7.77 -44.15
N GLU A 20 17.31 -7.08 -45.27
CA GLU A 20 17.63 -7.61 -46.59
C GLU A 20 18.70 -6.76 -47.25
N ARG A 21 19.67 -7.48 -47.84
CA ARG A 21 20.98 -7.05 -48.32
C ARG A 21 20.93 -6.75 -49.82
N LYS A 22 21.77 -5.83 -50.32
CA LYS A 22 22.65 -6.01 -51.51
C LYS A 22 23.87 -5.08 -51.38
N MET A 23 25.07 -5.61 -51.11
CA MET A 23 26.22 -5.81 -52.03
C MET A 23 26.70 -4.51 -52.70
N HIS A 24 27.93 -4.03 -52.50
CA HIS A 24 29.19 -4.63 -52.98
C HIS A 24 30.43 -4.32 -52.10
N LYS A 25 31.46 -5.15 -52.34
CA LYS A 25 32.69 -5.42 -51.58
C LYS A 25 33.90 -4.70 -52.27
N PRO A 26 35.18 -4.96 -51.90
CA PRO A 26 36.05 -4.13 -51.06
C PRO A 26 37.36 -3.67 -51.78
N GLN A 27 38.30 -3.04 -51.05
CA GLN A 27 39.79 -3.05 -51.18
C GLN A 27 40.33 -1.67 -50.72
N LYS A 28 41.45 -1.49 -50.02
CA LYS A 28 42.57 -2.34 -49.57
C LYS A 28 43.29 -1.55 -48.45
N SER A 29 43.70 -2.22 -47.37
CA SER A 29 44.69 -1.72 -46.41
C SER A 29 46.06 -2.34 -46.73
N LYS A 30 47.17 -1.58 -46.60
CA LYS A 30 48.29 -1.67 -45.61
C LYS A 30 49.62 -1.41 -46.37
N PRO A 31 50.82 -1.21 -45.74
CA PRO A 31 51.15 -1.07 -44.30
C PRO A 31 52.23 -0.01 -43.91
N THR A 32 52.30 0.29 -42.60
CA THR A 32 53.47 0.36 -41.67
C THR A 32 54.74 1.20 -41.96
N ALA A 33 55.11 2.08 -41.00
CA ALA A 33 56.42 2.09 -40.28
C ALA A 33 56.44 3.11 -39.12
N GLU A 34 57.15 2.76 -38.04
CA GLU A 34 57.29 3.43 -36.73
C GLU A 34 58.26 4.65 -36.76
N GLY A 35 58.25 5.49 -35.70
CA GLY A 35 58.96 6.79 -35.56
C GLY A 35 60.49 6.71 -35.29
N PRO A 36 61.18 7.68 -34.60
CA PRO A 36 60.74 8.94 -33.96
C PRO A 36 61.67 10.20 -34.16
N HIS A 37 61.19 11.37 -33.68
CA HIS A 37 61.92 12.51 -33.06
C HIS A 37 62.86 13.47 -33.87
N LEU A 38 62.77 14.78 -33.51
CA LEU A 38 63.74 15.91 -33.57
C LEU A 38 63.41 17.10 -34.53
N GLU A 39 62.80 18.15 -33.96
CA GLU A 39 63.05 19.58 -34.27
C GLU A 39 64.51 19.98 -33.90
N PRO A 40 65.05 21.20 -34.16
CA PRO A 40 64.59 22.34 -35.00
C PRO A 40 65.71 22.99 -35.88
N SER A 41 65.37 23.81 -36.88
CA SER A 41 65.94 25.19 -37.04
C SER A 41 65.60 25.90 -38.37
N LYS A 42 64.97 27.07 -38.20
CA LYS A 42 65.28 28.40 -38.76
C LYS A 42 65.60 28.53 -40.26
N LYS A 43 64.72 29.27 -40.97
CA LYS A 43 64.99 30.66 -41.42
C LYS A 43 63.81 31.24 -42.21
N ASN A 44 63.29 32.36 -41.69
CA ASN A 44 62.69 33.53 -42.34
C ASN A 44 62.22 33.40 -43.79
N SER A 45 60.90 33.43 -44.00
CA SER A 45 60.32 34.33 -45.00
C SER A 45 58.97 34.85 -44.52
N VAL A 46 58.96 36.12 -44.14
CA VAL A 46 57.76 36.93 -43.95
C VAL A 46 57.00 36.95 -45.28
N LYS A 47 55.88 36.23 -45.35
CA LYS A 47 54.80 36.48 -46.30
C LYS A 47 53.49 36.39 -45.53
N THR A 48 52.89 37.54 -45.34
CA THR A 48 51.57 37.80 -44.76
C THR A 48 50.51 36.88 -45.39
N SER A 49 50.10 35.83 -44.67
CA SER A 49 48.95 35.01 -45.04
C SER A 49 47.92 35.01 -43.92
N THR A 50 47.33 36.16 -43.64
CA THR A 50 46.07 36.25 -42.89
C THR A 50 44.90 36.30 -43.86
N MET A 51 44.67 35.21 -44.59
CA MET A 51 43.32 34.87 -45.02
C MET A 51 42.90 33.64 -44.23
N ALA A 52 42.12 33.89 -43.17
CA ALA A 52 41.43 32.85 -42.44
C ALA A 52 40.69 31.97 -43.45
N LYS A 53 41.04 30.68 -43.50
CA LYS A 53 40.27 29.66 -44.23
C LYS A 53 38.82 29.73 -43.76
N LYS A 54 37.95 30.38 -44.54
CA LYS A 54 36.50 30.31 -44.35
C LYS A 54 36.13 28.83 -44.42
N SER A 55 35.74 28.27 -43.28
CA SER A 55 35.25 26.91 -43.21
C SER A 55 34.00 26.79 -44.09
N LYS A 56 33.84 25.66 -44.78
CA LYS A 56 32.79 25.38 -45.78
C LYS A 56 31.35 25.65 -45.26
N ASN A 57 31.18 25.77 -43.94
CA ASN A 57 29.93 26.06 -43.23
C ASN A 57 29.60 27.57 -43.12
N GLN A 58 30.55 28.48 -43.33
CA GLN A 58 30.32 29.93 -43.30
C GLN A 58 29.69 30.47 -44.58
N ALA A 59 29.68 29.68 -45.67
CA ALA A 59 29.13 30.09 -46.96
C ALA A 59 27.59 30.34 -46.93
N ASN A 60 26.88 29.74 -45.96
CA ASN A 60 25.42 29.88 -45.81
C ASN A 60 25.01 30.89 -44.73
N TRP A 61 25.95 31.62 -44.13
CA TRP A 61 25.64 32.59 -43.08
C TRP A 61 25.02 33.83 -43.71
N LYS A 62 23.94 34.33 -43.09
CA LYS A 62 23.25 35.53 -43.55
C LYS A 62 23.62 36.70 -42.65
N PRO A 63 23.67 37.93 -43.17
CA PRO A 63 23.77 39.11 -42.31
C PRO A 63 22.58 39.13 -41.34
N LEU A 64 22.80 39.72 -40.17
CA LEU A 64 21.79 39.87 -39.14
C LEU A 64 20.53 40.58 -39.71
N THR A 65 19.33 40.09 -39.40
CA THR A 65 18.11 40.73 -39.92
C THR A 65 17.86 42.07 -39.24
N LYS A 66 17.32 43.04 -39.99
CA LYS A 66 16.98 44.38 -39.47
C LYS A 66 16.10 44.32 -38.20
N SER A 67 15.16 43.36 -38.14
CA SER A 67 14.31 43.14 -36.96
C SER A 67 15.11 42.74 -35.72
N SER A 68 16.11 41.88 -35.87
CA SER A 68 16.95 41.47 -34.74
C SER A 68 17.93 42.57 -34.31
N LEU A 69 18.38 43.41 -35.25
CA LEU A 69 19.18 44.60 -34.93
C LEU A 69 18.34 45.60 -34.12
N LEU A 70 17.10 45.88 -34.55
CA LEU A 70 16.16 46.72 -33.79
C LEU A 70 15.86 46.15 -32.40
N ALA A 71 15.72 44.82 -32.27
CA ALA A 71 15.52 44.19 -30.97
C ALA A 71 16.74 44.37 -30.04
N LEU A 72 17.96 44.26 -30.57
CA LEU A 72 19.19 44.55 -29.83
C LEU A 72 19.29 46.02 -29.45
N GLU A 73 18.96 46.92 -30.37
CA GLU A 73 18.92 48.36 -30.12
C GLU A 73 17.95 48.71 -28.99
N ASN A 74 16.74 48.15 -29.01
CA ASN A 74 15.75 48.36 -27.96
C ASN A 74 16.23 47.82 -26.61
N MET A 75 16.81 46.61 -26.58
CA MET A 75 17.35 46.02 -25.36
C MET A 75 18.49 46.86 -24.77
N LEU A 76 19.42 47.33 -25.61
CA LEU A 76 20.51 48.19 -25.19
C LEU A 76 19.98 49.54 -24.70
N SER A 77 19.02 50.14 -25.39
CA SER A 77 18.39 51.41 -24.98
C SER A 77 17.69 51.29 -23.62
N LEU A 78 16.98 50.19 -23.37
CA LEU A 78 16.38 49.91 -22.06
C LEU A 78 17.44 49.69 -20.97
N SER A 79 18.55 49.00 -21.29
CA SER A 79 19.64 48.80 -20.34
C SER A 79 20.35 50.11 -19.99
N ILE A 80 20.58 50.99 -20.96
CA ILE A 80 21.14 52.33 -20.75
C ILE A 80 20.21 53.14 -19.86
N LEU A 81 18.90 53.12 -20.13
CA LEU A 81 17.91 53.80 -19.30
C LEU A 81 17.92 53.29 -17.86
N SER A 82 18.02 51.96 -17.66
CA SER A 82 18.11 51.35 -16.32
C SER A 82 19.38 51.80 -15.59
N VAL A 83 20.54 51.80 -16.25
CA VAL A 83 21.81 52.25 -15.64
C VAL A 83 21.76 53.74 -15.30
N LEU A 84 21.20 54.58 -16.19
CA LEU A 84 21.04 56.01 -15.95
C LEU A 84 20.04 56.32 -14.82
N ALA A 85 19.02 55.47 -14.64
CA ALA A 85 18.08 55.60 -13.53
C ALA A 85 18.76 55.37 -12.17
N LEU A 86 19.77 54.49 -12.11
CA LEU A 86 20.54 54.21 -10.89
C LEU A 86 21.65 55.25 -10.62
N LYS A 87 22.13 55.97 -11.64
CA LYS A 87 23.24 56.94 -11.51
C LYS A 87 22.71 58.30 -11.03
N ASN A 88 23.19 58.80 -9.88
CA ASN A 88 22.68 60.05 -9.27
C ASN A 88 23.38 61.35 -9.70
N LYS A 89 24.57 61.30 -10.33
CA LYS A 89 25.37 62.46 -10.76
C LYS A 89 25.86 62.25 -12.19
N GLU A 90 26.11 63.30 -12.98
CA GLU A 90 26.76 63.19 -14.32
C GLU A 90 26.03 62.24 -15.32
N LYS A 91 24.70 62.37 -15.39
CA LYS A 91 23.84 61.52 -16.25
C LYS A 91 24.09 61.77 -17.74
N GLU A 92 24.26 63.02 -18.14
CA GLU A 92 24.39 63.43 -19.54
C GLU A 92 25.66 62.87 -20.20
N GLU A 93 26.82 63.04 -19.56
CA GLU A 93 28.09 62.54 -20.11
C GLU A 93 28.12 61.01 -20.18
N SER A 94 27.51 60.35 -19.19
CA SER A 94 27.35 58.89 -19.20
C SER A 94 26.41 58.40 -20.27
N GLN A 95 25.30 59.12 -20.50
CA GLN A 95 24.37 58.83 -21.58
C GLN A 95 25.06 58.97 -22.94
N MET A 96 25.83 60.02 -23.15
CA MET A 96 26.61 60.22 -24.37
C MET A 96 27.62 59.09 -24.60
N HIS A 97 28.37 58.70 -23.57
CA HIS A 97 29.34 57.60 -23.68
C HIS A 97 28.65 56.25 -23.97
N LEU A 98 27.57 55.95 -23.26
CA LEU A 98 26.81 54.72 -23.44
C LEU A 98 26.13 54.64 -24.81
N ASN A 99 25.61 55.76 -25.33
CA ASN A 99 25.05 55.82 -26.68
C ASN A 99 26.14 55.61 -27.74
N HIS A 100 27.33 56.18 -27.55
CA HIS A 100 28.44 55.93 -28.46
C HIS A 100 28.84 54.45 -28.49
N LEU A 101 28.92 53.80 -27.32
CA LEU A 101 29.19 52.36 -27.21
C LEU A 101 28.07 51.53 -27.86
N LYS A 102 26.80 51.91 -27.67
CA LYS A 102 25.64 51.28 -28.32
C LYS A 102 25.79 51.31 -29.83
N ASP A 103 26.06 52.48 -30.40
CA ASP A 103 26.13 52.66 -31.86
C ASP A 103 27.32 51.90 -32.46
N GLN A 104 28.49 51.93 -31.81
CA GLN A 104 29.65 51.14 -32.22
C GLN A 104 29.38 49.63 -32.16
N PHE A 105 28.69 49.16 -31.12
CA PHE A 105 28.33 47.76 -30.97
C PHE A 105 27.34 47.33 -32.05
N LEU A 106 26.29 48.12 -32.30
CA LEU A 106 25.30 47.83 -33.35
C LEU A 106 25.93 47.82 -34.74
N ALA A 107 26.89 48.72 -35.02
CA ALA A 107 27.63 48.73 -36.27
C ALA A 107 28.43 47.43 -36.48
N LYS A 108 29.06 46.92 -35.43
CA LYS A 108 29.75 45.61 -35.48
C LYS A 108 28.74 44.48 -35.68
N CYS A 109 27.62 44.47 -34.96
CA CYS A 109 26.57 43.46 -35.09
C CYS A 109 25.94 43.43 -36.49
N ALA A 110 25.81 44.57 -37.17
CA ALA A 110 25.32 44.63 -38.55
C ALA A 110 26.26 43.92 -39.55
N GLN A 111 27.56 43.90 -39.27
CA GLN A 111 28.57 43.24 -40.11
C GLN A 111 28.75 41.75 -39.77
N LEU A 112 28.24 41.30 -38.62
CA LEU A 112 28.29 39.89 -38.24
C LEU A 112 27.35 39.07 -39.12
N SER A 113 27.93 38.09 -39.80
CA SER A 113 27.17 37.04 -40.47
C SER A 113 26.82 35.96 -39.44
N VAL A 114 25.55 35.61 -39.35
CA VAL A 114 25.04 34.61 -38.40
C VAL A 114 24.49 33.40 -39.14
N PRO A 115 24.61 32.18 -38.57
CA PRO A 115 23.95 31.01 -39.10
C PRO A 115 22.44 31.24 -39.24
N PRO A 116 21.81 30.81 -40.34
CA PRO A 116 20.38 30.96 -40.53
C PRO A 116 19.62 30.17 -39.44
N ARG A 117 18.82 30.86 -38.63
CA ARG A 117 17.96 30.23 -37.62
C ARG A 117 16.96 29.29 -38.29
N LYS A 118 17.01 28.00 -37.97
CA LYS A 118 15.97 27.02 -38.32
C LYS A 118 14.72 27.30 -37.49
N HIS A 119 13.81 28.13 -38.01
CA HIS A 119 12.58 28.51 -37.32
C HIS A 119 11.69 27.29 -36.95
N GLY A 120 11.80 26.19 -37.70
CA GLY A 120 11.09 24.95 -37.42
C GLY A 120 11.46 24.29 -36.09
N ASP A 121 12.70 24.47 -35.60
CA ASP A 121 13.13 23.88 -34.33
C ASP A 121 12.51 24.64 -33.14
N ILE A 122 12.44 25.97 -33.23
CA ILE A 122 11.84 26.82 -32.19
C ILE A 122 10.31 26.60 -32.12
N MET A 123 9.64 26.53 -33.27
CA MET A 123 8.20 26.24 -33.30
C MET A 123 7.88 24.86 -32.74
N ARG A 124 8.71 23.84 -33.04
CA ARG A 124 8.57 22.49 -32.47
C ARG A 124 8.71 22.50 -30.95
N VAL A 125 9.70 23.21 -30.41
CA VAL A 125 9.89 23.36 -28.96
C VAL A 125 8.69 24.07 -28.33
N SER A 126 8.16 25.11 -28.96
CA SER A 126 6.96 25.82 -28.47
C SER A 126 5.70 24.92 -28.46
N HIS A 127 5.49 24.13 -29.53
CA HIS A 127 4.39 23.17 -29.57
C HIS A 127 4.54 22.07 -28.51
N GLN A 128 5.76 21.55 -28.32
CA GLN A 128 6.04 20.55 -27.29
C GLN A 128 5.77 21.11 -25.89
N PHE A 129 6.22 22.34 -25.60
CA PHE A 129 5.95 23.02 -24.33
C PHE A 129 4.44 23.16 -24.06
N LYS A 130 3.66 23.56 -25.06
CA LYS A 130 2.19 23.66 -24.92
C LYS A 130 1.54 22.31 -24.66
N ALA A 131 1.99 21.25 -25.34
CA ALA A 131 1.46 19.90 -25.13
C ALA A 131 1.81 19.39 -23.72
N GLU A 132 3.03 19.62 -23.26
CA GLU A 132 3.49 19.24 -21.94
C GLU A 132 2.78 20.03 -20.83
N SER A 133 2.54 21.34 -21.02
CA SER A 133 1.75 22.16 -20.09
C SER A 133 0.34 21.60 -19.90
N LYS A 134 -0.35 21.28 -21.00
CA LYS A 134 -1.70 20.67 -20.94
C LYS A 134 -1.69 19.33 -20.21
N LYS A 135 -0.67 18.51 -20.46
CA LYS A 135 -0.49 17.22 -19.77
C LYS A 135 -0.25 17.42 -18.27
N SER A 136 0.57 18.41 -17.90
CA SER A 136 0.85 18.77 -16.51
C SER A 136 -0.41 19.26 -15.79
N GLU A 137 -1.18 20.15 -16.41
CA GLU A 137 -2.46 20.64 -15.86
C GLU A 137 -3.47 19.51 -15.66
N HIS A 138 -3.60 18.61 -16.63
CA HIS A 138 -4.44 17.43 -16.46
C HIS A 138 -3.94 16.52 -15.33
N GLY A 139 -2.62 16.29 -15.27
CA GLY A 139 -1.98 15.52 -14.20
C GLY A 139 -2.24 16.10 -12.81
N LYS A 140 -2.20 17.44 -12.66
CA LYS A 140 -2.54 18.12 -11.40
C LYS A 140 -3.98 17.87 -10.99
N LYS A 141 -4.93 18.01 -11.91
CA LYS A 141 -6.36 17.73 -11.64
C LYS A 141 -6.60 16.28 -11.24
N THR A 142 -5.92 15.33 -11.90
CA THR A 142 -6.03 13.92 -11.52
C THR A 142 -5.41 13.62 -10.16
N LEU A 143 -4.34 14.33 -9.79
CA LEU A 143 -3.70 14.19 -8.48
C LEU A 143 -4.58 14.77 -7.37
N GLU A 144 -5.15 15.95 -7.58
CA GLU A 144 -6.08 16.61 -6.67
C GLU A 144 -7.30 15.72 -6.40
N SER A 145 -7.91 15.16 -7.44
CA SER A 145 -9.01 14.20 -7.28
C SER A 145 -8.59 12.94 -6.52
N LEU A 146 -7.36 12.46 -6.71
CA LEU A 146 -6.87 11.29 -5.97
C LEU A 146 -6.65 11.62 -4.49
N GLU A 147 -6.14 12.80 -4.18
CA GLU A 147 -5.94 13.29 -2.81
C GLU A 147 -7.26 13.43 -2.07
N GLU A 148 -8.28 14.02 -2.71
CA GLU A 148 -9.64 14.10 -2.16
C GLU A 148 -10.22 12.70 -1.86
N ASN A 149 -10.09 11.76 -2.81
CA ASN A 149 -10.54 10.38 -2.62
C ASN A 149 -9.79 9.70 -1.46
N MET A 150 -8.48 9.90 -1.35
CA MET A 150 -7.69 9.35 -0.26
C MET A 150 -8.11 9.94 1.08
N GLY A 151 -8.35 11.25 1.16
CA GLY A 151 -8.89 11.90 2.36
C GLY A 151 -10.27 11.35 2.76
N SER A 152 -11.15 11.11 1.79
CA SER A 152 -12.44 10.47 2.04
C SER A 152 -12.28 9.04 2.60
N ILE A 153 -11.39 8.23 2.01
CA ILE A 153 -11.14 6.86 2.49
C ILE A 153 -10.57 6.87 3.90
N VAL A 154 -9.60 7.75 4.18
CA VAL A 154 -9.02 7.90 5.52
C VAL A 154 -10.09 8.30 6.53
N GLY A 155 -10.94 9.28 6.21
CA GLY A 155 -12.05 9.66 7.09
C GLY A 155 -13.02 8.50 7.36
N THR A 156 -13.37 7.70 6.35
CA THR A 156 -14.20 6.51 6.56
C THR A 156 -13.52 5.45 7.42
N LEU A 157 -12.20 5.31 7.32
CA LEU A 157 -11.42 4.36 8.10
C LEU A 157 -11.35 4.79 9.57
N GLU A 158 -11.11 6.07 9.84
CA GLU A 158 -11.12 6.66 11.19
C GLU A 158 -12.50 6.48 11.84
N GLU A 159 -13.59 6.71 11.11
CA GLU A 159 -14.94 6.44 11.62
C GLU A 159 -15.16 4.96 11.96
N MET A 160 -14.62 4.06 11.15
CA MET A 160 -14.72 2.61 11.39
C MET A 160 -13.88 2.17 12.58
N GLU A 161 -12.72 2.78 12.79
CA GLU A 161 -11.86 2.56 13.97
C GLU A 161 -12.61 2.93 15.25
N VAL A 162 -13.19 4.15 15.31
CA VAL A 162 -14.00 4.59 16.45
C VAL A 162 -15.20 3.65 16.71
N LYS A 163 -15.86 3.16 15.65
CA LYS A 163 -16.97 2.19 15.79
C LYS A 163 -16.48 0.85 16.34
N THR A 164 -15.29 0.41 15.92
CA THR A 164 -14.66 -0.83 16.37
C THR A 164 -14.26 -0.73 17.85
N ASP A 165 -13.60 0.34 18.25
CA ASP A 165 -13.22 0.61 19.65
C ASP A 165 -14.44 0.64 20.56
N ARG A 166 -15.51 1.31 20.12
CA ARG A 166 -16.78 1.35 20.86
C ARG A 166 -17.39 -0.04 21.02
N LEU A 167 -17.32 -0.88 19.99
CA LEU A 167 -17.84 -2.24 20.05
C LEU A 167 -16.97 -3.11 20.97
N GLU A 168 -15.65 -2.98 20.89
CA GLU A 168 -14.71 -3.68 21.75
C GLU A 168 -14.94 -3.33 23.23
N GLU A 169 -15.11 -2.05 23.54
CA GLU A 169 -15.48 -1.56 24.87
C GLU A 169 -16.77 -2.23 25.37
N LYS A 170 -17.80 -2.28 24.51
CA LYS A 170 -19.07 -2.94 24.85
C LYS A 170 -18.87 -4.44 25.09
N CYS A 171 -18.07 -5.12 24.28
CA CYS A 171 -17.74 -6.52 24.47
C CYS A 171 -16.96 -6.75 25.78
N ARG A 172 -16.04 -5.86 26.14
CA ARG A 172 -15.31 -5.92 27.43
C ARG A 172 -16.26 -5.79 28.61
N MET A 173 -17.17 -4.82 28.57
CA MET A 173 -18.18 -4.63 29.61
C MET A 173 -19.11 -5.84 29.75
N MET A 174 -19.55 -6.43 28.63
CA MET A 174 -20.39 -7.63 28.68
C MET A 174 -19.65 -8.83 29.24
N ARG A 175 -18.37 -9.01 28.91
CA ARG A 175 -17.52 -10.05 29.50
C ARG A 175 -17.41 -9.90 31.02
N SER A 176 -17.06 -8.70 31.50
CA SER A 176 -17.02 -8.44 32.95
C SER A 176 -18.34 -8.73 33.65
N LYS A 177 -19.48 -8.34 33.06
CA LYS A 177 -20.80 -8.65 33.64
C LYS A 177 -21.12 -10.13 33.66
N LEU A 178 -20.66 -10.87 32.65
CA LEU A 178 -20.84 -12.32 32.59
C LEU A 178 -20.01 -12.99 33.68
N ASP A 179 -18.75 -12.58 33.83
CA ASP A 179 -17.85 -13.07 34.87
C ASP A 179 -18.43 -12.80 36.28
N ASP A 180 -18.95 -11.59 36.53
CA ASP A 180 -19.60 -11.22 37.79
C ASP A 180 -20.85 -12.09 38.09
N GLU A 181 -21.62 -12.45 37.06
CA GLU A 181 -22.82 -13.27 37.23
C GLU A 181 -22.48 -14.76 37.40
N GLU A 182 -21.41 -15.22 36.74
CA GLU A 182 -20.87 -16.56 36.94
C GLU A 182 -20.33 -16.73 38.36
N GLU A 183 -19.61 -15.75 38.90
CA GLU A 183 -19.12 -15.77 40.29
C GLU A 183 -20.30 -15.87 41.27
N LYS A 184 -21.35 -15.04 41.11
CA LYS A 184 -22.56 -15.15 41.94
C LYS A 184 -23.26 -16.51 41.82
N ALA A 185 -23.32 -17.07 40.62
CA ALA A 185 -23.92 -18.38 40.40
C ALA A 185 -23.11 -19.47 41.12
N GLN A 186 -21.77 -19.40 41.06
CA GLN A 186 -20.88 -20.31 41.78
C GLN A 186 -21.04 -20.17 43.31
N GLU A 187 -21.12 -18.95 43.84
CA GLU A 187 -21.40 -18.71 45.26
C GLU A 187 -22.75 -19.31 45.68
N PHE A 188 -23.80 -19.11 44.88
CA PHE A 188 -25.12 -19.68 45.13
C PHE A 188 -25.08 -21.21 45.13
N LEU A 189 -24.37 -21.83 44.18
CA LEU A 189 -24.19 -23.28 44.14
C LEU A 189 -23.43 -23.80 45.37
N GLN A 190 -22.35 -23.12 45.79
CA GLN A 190 -21.61 -23.49 47.01
C GLN A 190 -22.49 -23.39 48.28
N LEU A 191 -23.30 -22.35 48.40
CA LEU A 191 -24.28 -22.23 49.48
C LEU A 191 -25.34 -23.33 49.40
N SER A 192 -25.77 -23.70 48.20
CA SER A 192 -26.69 -24.81 47.99
C SER A 192 -26.07 -26.13 48.47
N GLU A 193 -24.81 -26.44 48.14
CA GLU A 193 -24.10 -27.64 48.61
C GLU A 193 -23.95 -27.69 50.14
N GLN A 194 -23.77 -26.54 50.78
CA GLN A 194 -23.76 -26.46 52.24
C GLN A 194 -25.15 -26.66 52.87
N THR A 195 -26.22 -26.28 52.16
CA THR A 195 -27.62 -26.38 52.63
C THR A 195 -28.33 -27.64 52.15
N VAL A 196 -27.72 -28.46 51.28
CA VAL A 196 -28.14 -29.84 51.02
C VAL A 196 -28.27 -30.51 52.38
N LEU A 197 -29.50 -30.92 52.72
CA LEU A 197 -29.78 -31.73 53.91
C LEU A 197 -28.72 -32.82 53.95
N ARG A 198 -27.81 -32.75 54.92
CA ARG A 198 -26.80 -33.80 55.13
C ARG A 198 -27.51 -35.05 55.60
N LEU A 199 -28.12 -35.74 54.64
CA LEU A 199 -28.73 -37.02 54.84
C LEU A 199 -27.58 -37.97 55.20
N PRO A 200 -27.72 -38.75 56.28
CA PRO A 200 -26.76 -39.80 56.57
C PRO A 200 -26.57 -40.64 55.30
N ALA A 201 -25.31 -40.86 54.90
CA ALA A 201 -25.03 -41.80 53.83
C ALA A 201 -25.69 -43.12 54.20
N VAL A 202 -26.66 -43.57 53.37
CA VAL A 202 -27.28 -44.88 53.57
C VAL A 202 -26.13 -45.88 53.50
N PRO A 203 -25.85 -46.63 54.58
CA PRO A 203 -24.73 -47.55 54.57
C PRO A 203 -24.92 -48.51 53.39
N SER A 204 -23.93 -48.58 52.51
CA SER A 204 -23.92 -49.57 51.45
C SER A 204 -24.06 -50.93 52.10
N ARG A 205 -25.19 -51.59 51.85
CA ARG A 205 -25.50 -52.90 52.42
C ARG A 205 -24.30 -53.82 52.21
N PRO A 206 -23.72 -54.42 53.27
CA PRO A 206 -22.64 -55.37 53.10
C PRO A 206 -23.14 -56.53 52.25
N ALA A 207 -22.35 -56.97 51.27
CA ALA A 207 -22.73 -57.98 50.27
C ALA A 207 -23.20 -59.32 50.87
N ASN A 208 -22.93 -59.54 52.17
CA ASN A 208 -23.26 -60.76 52.90
C ASN A 208 -24.49 -60.65 53.80
N GLU A 209 -25.16 -59.50 53.89
CA GLU A 209 -26.42 -59.40 54.65
C GLU A 209 -27.60 -59.85 53.79
N PRO A 210 -28.30 -60.94 54.20
CA PRO A 210 -29.42 -61.44 53.43
C PRO A 210 -30.46 -60.34 53.28
N THR A 211 -31.07 -60.33 52.09
CA THR A 211 -32.40 -59.77 51.81
C THR A 211 -33.26 -59.47 53.05
N LEU A 212 -33.84 -58.28 53.30
CA LEU A 212 -34.93 -58.20 54.30
C LEU A 212 -36.05 -59.17 53.87
N GLN A 213 -36.26 -59.26 52.55
CA GLN A 213 -37.08 -60.28 51.90
C GLN A 213 -36.59 -61.71 52.19
N GLU A 214 -35.30 -62.02 52.04
CA GLU A 214 -34.76 -63.35 52.34
C GLU A 214 -34.88 -63.72 53.82
N HIS A 215 -34.75 -62.75 54.72
CA HIS A 215 -34.92 -62.93 56.16
C HIS A 215 -36.39 -63.21 56.49
N LEU A 216 -37.32 -62.42 55.93
CA LEU A 216 -38.76 -62.66 56.07
C LEU A 216 -39.19 -64.02 55.50
N MET A 217 -38.63 -64.43 54.36
CA MET A 217 -38.92 -65.73 53.74
C MET A 217 -38.44 -66.92 54.59
N LYS A 218 -37.44 -66.73 55.46
CA LYS A 218 -36.98 -67.75 56.42
C LYS A 218 -37.86 -67.83 57.67
N ILE A 219 -38.54 -66.74 58.06
CA ILE A 219 -39.37 -66.67 59.27
C ILE A 219 -40.81 -67.14 58.99
N VAL A 220 -41.31 -66.94 57.77
CA VAL A 220 -42.71 -67.20 57.43
C VAL A 220 -42.96 -68.69 57.12
N PRO A 221 -43.99 -69.33 57.73
CA PRO A 221 -44.41 -70.67 57.35
C PRO A 221 -44.96 -70.69 55.91
N ASN A 222 -44.34 -71.49 55.03
CA ASN A 222 -44.71 -71.63 53.61
C ASN A 222 -44.62 -70.32 52.78
N PRO A 223 -43.38 -69.84 52.49
CA PRO A 223 -43.15 -68.59 51.77
C PRO A 223 -43.89 -68.44 50.42
N PRO A 224 -43.97 -69.44 49.53
CA PRO A 224 -44.63 -69.25 48.24
C PRO A 224 -46.15 -69.10 48.35
N ALA A 225 -46.78 -69.59 49.42
CA ALA A 225 -48.20 -69.38 49.66
C ALA A 225 -48.49 -67.93 50.06
N VAL A 226 -47.67 -67.35 50.95
CA VAL A 226 -47.84 -65.98 51.44
C VAL A 226 -47.56 -64.95 50.34
N VAL A 227 -46.54 -65.17 49.50
CA VAL A 227 -46.26 -64.28 48.36
C VAL A 227 -47.44 -64.26 47.38
N ARG A 228 -48.03 -65.43 47.07
CA ARG A 228 -49.20 -65.50 46.18
C ARG A 228 -50.43 -64.82 46.80
N ALA A 229 -50.64 -64.99 48.10
CA ALA A 229 -51.71 -64.30 48.81
C ALA A 229 -51.54 -62.78 48.79
N LEU A 230 -50.32 -62.27 49.01
CA LEU A 230 -50.00 -60.84 48.91
C LEU A 230 -50.12 -60.31 47.48
N GLN A 231 -49.78 -61.14 46.47
CA GLN A 231 -49.90 -60.76 45.08
C GLN A 231 -51.34 -60.63 44.60
N MET A 232 -52.24 -61.45 45.16
CA MET A 232 -53.67 -61.46 44.85
C MET A 232 -54.50 -60.54 45.78
N ALA A 233 -53.88 -59.97 46.82
CA ALA A 233 -54.56 -59.09 47.75
C ALA A 233 -54.90 -57.74 47.07
N PRO A 234 -56.19 -57.36 46.98
CA PRO A 234 -56.59 -56.12 46.31
C PRO A 234 -56.05 -54.87 47.02
N ALA A 235 -55.82 -54.94 48.33
CA ALA A 235 -55.26 -53.84 49.14
C ALA A 235 -53.82 -53.45 48.77
N LEU A 236 -53.07 -54.31 48.08
CA LEU A 236 -51.70 -54.04 47.63
C LEU A 236 -51.62 -53.59 46.16
N GLY A 237 -52.76 -53.54 45.45
CA GLY A 237 -52.81 -53.12 44.04
C GLY A 237 -52.36 -51.66 43.86
N ASP A 238 -52.94 -50.75 44.64
CA ASP A 238 -52.62 -49.31 44.57
C ASP A 238 -51.17 -49.02 44.98
N VAL A 239 -50.69 -49.72 46.02
CA VAL A 239 -49.29 -49.61 46.48
C VAL A 239 -48.32 -50.09 45.41
N ARG A 240 -48.67 -51.16 44.67
CA ARG A 240 -47.84 -51.66 43.56
C ARG A 240 -47.79 -50.66 42.41
N ALA A 241 -48.95 -50.14 42.00
CA ALA A 241 -49.02 -49.13 40.94
C ALA A 241 -48.22 -47.87 41.30
N PHE A 242 -48.29 -47.45 42.57
CA PHE A 242 -47.50 -46.33 43.10
C PHE A 242 -45.99 -46.62 43.04
N LEU A 243 -45.53 -47.79 43.48
CA LEU A 243 -44.12 -48.16 43.43
C LEU A 243 -43.60 -48.26 41.99
N GLU A 244 -44.39 -48.82 41.07
CA GLU A 244 -44.04 -48.88 39.65
C GLU A 244 -43.90 -47.48 39.02
N LEU A 245 -44.77 -46.54 39.39
CA LEU A 245 -44.67 -45.14 38.97
C LEU A 245 -43.43 -44.46 39.56
N ALA A 246 -43.13 -44.69 40.84
CA ALA A 246 -41.95 -44.14 41.50
C ALA A 246 -40.65 -44.63 40.84
N HIS A 247 -40.56 -45.93 40.52
CA HIS A 247 -39.40 -46.48 39.81
C HIS A 247 -39.23 -45.86 38.42
N LYS A 248 -40.32 -45.74 37.64
CA LYS A 248 -40.27 -45.07 36.33
C LYS A 248 -39.79 -43.62 36.43
N GLN A 249 -40.19 -42.90 37.48
CA GLN A 249 -39.72 -41.53 37.70
C GLN A 249 -38.23 -41.48 38.04
N VAL A 250 -37.74 -42.35 38.92
CA VAL A 250 -36.31 -42.42 39.28
C VAL A 250 -35.47 -42.75 38.05
N ASP A 251 -35.87 -43.75 37.26
CA ASP A 251 -35.16 -44.15 36.05
C ASP A 251 -35.14 -43.02 35.01
N SER A 252 -36.23 -42.26 34.90
CA SER A 252 -36.31 -41.10 33.99
C SER A 252 -35.38 -39.95 34.41
N VAL A 253 -35.25 -39.67 35.70
CA VAL A 253 -34.36 -38.64 36.24
C VAL A 253 -32.89 -39.07 36.10
N GLN A 254 -32.60 -40.35 36.29
CA GLN A 254 -31.26 -40.89 36.16
C GLN A 254 -30.79 -40.91 34.69
N ALA A 255 -31.69 -41.19 33.74
CA ALA A 255 -31.41 -41.09 32.30
C ALA A 255 -31.19 -39.63 31.85
N ALA A 256 -31.98 -38.67 32.37
CA ALA A 256 -31.81 -37.25 32.04
C ALA A 256 -30.49 -36.66 32.58
N HIS A 257 -29.98 -37.18 33.70
CA HIS A 257 -28.69 -36.77 34.25
C HIS A 257 -27.48 -37.31 33.47
N SER A 258 -27.61 -38.47 32.80
CA SER A 258 -26.55 -38.99 31.92
C SER A 258 -26.41 -38.25 30.59
N ASP A 259 -27.49 -37.64 30.08
CA ASP A 259 -27.49 -36.92 28.81
C ASP A 259 -26.99 -35.47 28.93
N THR A 260 -27.01 -34.88 30.13
CA THR A 260 -26.55 -33.51 30.39
C THR A 260 -25.05 -33.39 30.69
N ALA A 261 -24.31 -34.50 30.76
CA ALA A 261 -22.88 -34.54 31.04
C ALA A 261 -21.98 -34.63 29.78
N LEU A 262 -22.56 -34.46 28.58
CA LEU A 262 -21.87 -34.66 27.29
C LEU A 262 -21.86 -33.45 26.33
N ASP A 263 -22.30 -32.26 26.76
CA ASP A 263 -22.11 -31.01 26.00
C ASP A 263 -21.20 -30.03 26.74
#